data_AF-A0A2N2EZK4-F1
#
_entry.id   AF-A0A2N2EZK4-F1
#
_cell.length_a   1.000
_cell.length_b   1.000
_cell.length_c   1.000
_cell.angle_alpha   90.00
_cell.angle_beta   90.00
_cell.angle_gamma   90.00
#
_symmetry.space_group_name_H-M   'P 1'
#
loop_
_entity.id
_entity.type
_entity.pdbx_description
1 polymer ?
#
loop_
_entity_poly.entity_id
_entity_poly.type
_entity_poly.pdbx_seq_one_letter_code
_entity_poly.pdbx_strand_id
1 'polypeptide(L)' 'MLSSRQRGNLAKFFFDSAKLVLAINVLGPVVVPDKSHLSVVVAGFFAVIGFVGIGVLLDREVEL' A
#
# COMPACT_ATOMS: atom_id res chain seq x y z
N MET A 1 -12.46 2.98 -20.51
CA MET A 1 -11.07 3.44 -20.44
C MET A 1 -11.00 4.54 -19.40
N LEU A 2 -10.17 4.39 -18.36
CA LEU A 2 -9.87 5.48 -17.43
C LEU A 2 -8.99 6.51 -18.13
N SER A 3 -9.19 7.81 -17.87
CA SER A 3 -8.29 8.84 -18.40
C SER A 3 -6.90 8.75 -17.75
N SER A 4 -5.87 9.23 -18.44
CA SER A 4 -4.49 9.28 -17.91
C SER A 4 -4.42 9.99 -16.55
N ARG A 5 -5.17 11.09 -16.39
CA ARG A 5 -5.29 11.82 -15.12
C ARG A 5 -5.95 11.00 -14.00
N GLN A 6 -6.99 10.22 -14.32
CA GLN A 6 -7.63 9.35 -13.33
C GLN A 6 -6.71 8.19 -12.91
N ARG A 7 -5.96 7.60 -13.85
CA ARG A 7 -4.99 6.54 -13.55
C ARG A 7 -3.86 7.05 -12.67
N GLY A 8 -3.27 8.21 -12.98
CA GLY A 8 -2.21 8.81 -12.15
C GLY A 8 -2.70 9.14 -10.72
N ASN A 9 -3.92 9.66 -10.58
CA ASN A 9 -4.53 9.87 -9.27
C ASN A 9 -4.74 8.56 -8.51
N LEU A 10 -5.13 7.50 -9.21
CA LEU A 10 -5.34 6.18 -8.63
C LEU A 10 -4.01 5.55 -8.22
N ALA A 11 -2.98 5.61 -9.06
CA ALA A 11 -1.62 5.16 -8.72
C ALA A 11 -1.11 5.84 -7.45
N LYS A 12 -1.27 7.17 -7.35
CA LYS A 12 -0.93 7.93 -6.14
C LYS A 12 -1.72 7.45 -4.91
N PHE A 13 -3.02 7.21 -5.05
CA PHE A 13 -3.86 6.67 -3.97
C PHE A 13 -3.35 5.30 -3.47
N PHE A 14 -2.96 4.40 -4.38
CA PHE A 14 -2.38 3.10 -4.04
C PHE A 14 -1.05 3.26 -3.29
N PHE A 15 -0.17 4.15 -3.74
CA PHE A 15 1.09 4.43 -3.05
C PHE A 15 0.89 5.05 -1.66
N ASP A 16 -0.03 5.99 -1.51
CA ASP A 16 -0.30 6.61 -0.20
C ASP A 16 -0.97 5.62 0.77
N SER A 17 -1.84 4.74 0.27
CA SER A 17 -2.38 3.62 1.04
C SER A 17 -1.29 2.65 1.50
N ALA A 18 -0.34 2.30 0.62
CA ALA A 18 0.79 1.45 0.97
C ALA A 18 1.63 2.04 2.12
N LYS A 19 1.91 3.35 2.08
CA LYS A 19 2.64 4.05 3.16
C LYS A 19 1.88 3.99 4.48
N LEU A 20 0.57 4.23 4.44
CA LEU A 20 -0.28 4.20 5.63
C LEU A 20 -0.32 2.81 6.26
N VAL A 21 -0.52 1.76 5.46
CA VAL A 21 -0.51 0.38 5.94
C VAL A 21 0.86 0.02 6.50
N LEU A 22 1.96 0.39 5.83
CA LEU A 22 3.31 0.15 6.32
C LEU A 22 3.55 0.83 7.67
N ALA A 23 3.10 2.08 7.83
CA ALA A 23 3.23 2.82 9.09
C ALA A 23 2.48 2.12 10.23
N ILE A 24 1.22 1.70 10.00
CA ILE A 24 0.44 0.95 10.99
C ILE A 24 1.13 -0.38 11.31
N ASN A 25 1.68 -1.05 10.30
CA ASN A 25 2.29 -2.36 10.45
C ASN A 25 3.61 -2.33 11.24
N VAL A 26 4.34 -1.21 11.16
CA VAL A 26 5.58 -0.99 11.91
C VAL A 26 5.30 -0.41 13.30
N LEU A 27 4.40 0.57 13.41
CA LEU A 27 4.08 1.25 14.67
C LEU A 27 3.18 0.41 15.57
N GLY A 28 2.27 -0.39 15.02
CA GLY A 28 1.34 -1.23 15.77
C GLY A 28 2.03 -2.12 16.82
N PRO A 29 3.06 -2.90 16.43
CA PRO A 29 3.87 -3.69 17.36
C PRO A 29 4.61 -2.89 18.42
N VAL A 30 4.97 -1.64 18.12
CA VAL A 30 5.68 -0.76 19.06
C VAL A 30 4.72 -0.13 20.06
N VAL A 31 3.54 0.30 19.60
CA VAL A 31 2.56 1.02 20.41
C VAL A 31 1.70 0.05 21.25
N VAL A 32 1.33 -1.09 20.69
CA VAL A 32 0.50 -2.11 21.35
C VAL A 32 1.09 -3.51 21.12
N PRO A 33 2.21 -3.85 21.78
CA PRO A 33 2.91 -5.12 21.59
C PRO A 33 2.04 -6.33 21.94
N ASP A 34 1.23 -6.25 23.00
CA ASP A 34 0.43 -7.39 23.50
C ASP A 34 -0.68 -7.85 22.52
N LYS A 35 -1.08 -6.98 21.58
CA LYS A 35 -2.08 -7.29 20.54
C LYS A 35 -1.45 -7.57 19.17
N SER A 36 -0.14 -7.46 19.07
CA SER A 36 0.56 -7.57 17.79
C SER A 36 0.96 -9.01 17.54
N HIS A 37 0.11 -9.71 16.79
CA HIS A 37 0.40 -11.05 16.32
C HIS A 37 1.28 -11.00 15.08
N LEU A 38 2.26 -11.91 15.00
CA LEU A 38 3.14 -12.05 13.83
C LEU A 38 2.34 -12.19 12.52
N SER A 39 1.19 -12.88 12.57
CA SER A 39 0.28 -13.03 11.44
C SER A 39 -0.25 -11.70 10.90
N VAL A 40 -0.53 -10.72 11.77
CA VAL A 40 -0.99 -9.39 11.37
C VAL A 40 0.15 -8.63 10.70
N VAL A 41 1.37 -8.73 11.23
CA VAL A 41 2.56 -8.09 10.64
C VAL A 41 2.85 -8.63 9.24
N VAL A 42 2.79 -9.96 9.09
CA VAL A 42 3.01 -10.62 7.80
C VAL A 42 1.90 -10.26 6.81
N ALA A 43 0.63 -10.29 7.23
CA ALA A 43 -0.49 -9.89 6.38
C ALA A 43 -0.39 -8.43 5.93
N GLY A 44 -0.02 -7.52 6.84
CA GLY A 44 0.20 -6.11 6.53
C GLY A 44 1.33 -5.92 5.53
N PHE A 45 2.41 -6.71 5.62
CA PHE A 45 3.52 -6.64 4.68
C PHE A 45 3.10 -7.06 3.26
N PHE A 46 2.35 -8.15 3.12
CA PHE A 46 1.80 -8.56 1.83
C PHE A 46 0.79 -7.55 1.27
N ALA A 47 -0.01 -6.91 2.12
CA ALA A 47 -0.91 -5.84 1.70
C ALA A 47 -0.12 -4.65 1.12
N VAL A 48 0.98 -4.24 1.76
CA VAL A 48 1.87 -3.19 1.23
C VAL A 48 2.40 -3.55 -0.15
N ILE A 49 2.90 -4.78 -0.33
CA ILE A 49 3.37 -5.26 -1.64
C ILE A 49 2.25 -5.18 -2.68
N GLY A 50 1.03 -5.61 -2.34
CA GLY A 50 -0.13 -5.54 -3.22
C GLY A 50 -0.46 -4.09 -3.64
N PHE A 51 -0.52 -3.17 -2.68
CA PHE A 51 -0.78 -1.75 -2.98
C PHE A 51 0.31 -1.14 -3.86
N VAL A 52 1.58 -1.42 -3.57
CA VAL A 52 2.71 -0.95 -4.40
C VAL A 52 2.66 -1.55 -5.81
N GLY A 53 2.40 -2.86 -5.93
CA GLY A 53 2.31 -3.54 -7.22
C GLY A 53 1.22 -2.95 -8.11
N ILE A 54 0.03 -2.69 -7.55
CA ILE A 54 -1.06 -2.05 -8.29
C ILE A 54 -0.70 -0.59 -8.64
N GLY A 55 -0.09 0.15 -7.71
CA GLY A 55 0.38 1.51 -7.95
C GLY A 55 1.35 1.58 -9.14
N VAL A 56 2.36 0.70 -9.15
CA VAL A 56 3.35 0.61 -10.25
C VAL A 56 2.70 0.20 -11.57
N LEU A 57 1.76 -0.76 -11.55
CA LEU A 57 1.04 -1.18 -12.76
C LEU A 57 0.27 0.00 -13.37
N LEU A 58 -0.48 0.73 -12.55
CA LEU A 58 -1.28 1.87 -12.99
C LEU A 58 -0.41 3.03 -13.47
N ASP A 59 0.76 3.24 -12.87
CA ASP A 59 1.70 4.31 -13.23
C ASP A 59 2.40 4.01 -14.57
N ARG A 60 2.87 2.78 -14.77
CA ARG A 60 3.51 2.34 -16.03
C ARG A 60 2.57 2.41 -17.23
N GLU A 61 1.29 2.15 -17.03
CA GLU A 61 0.29 2.27 -18.10
C GLU A 61 -0.10 3.73 -18.43
N VAL A 62 0.39 4.72 -17.67
CA VAL A 62 0.23 6.15 -17.98
C VAL A 62 1.40 6.67 -18.81
N GLU A 63 2.59 6.09 -18.67
CA GLU A 63 3.80 6.47 -19.43
C GLU A 63 3.86 5.91 -20.86
N LEU A 64 3.04 4.89 -21.18
CA LEU A 64 2.91 4.27 -22.51
C LEU A 64 1.71 4.85 -23.30
#